data_AF-A0A951I5G9-F1
#
_entry.id   AF-A0A951I5G9-F1
#
_cell.length_a   1.000
_cell.length_b   1.000
_cell.length_c   1.000
_cell.angle_alpha   90.00
_cell.angle_beta   90.00
_cell.angle_gamma   90.00
#
_symmetry.space_group_name_H-M   'P 1'
#
loop_
_entity.id
_entity.type
_entity.pdbx_description
1 polymer ?
#
loop_
_entity_poly.entity_id
_entity_poly.type
_entity_poly.pdbx_seq_one_letter_code
_entity_poly.pdbx_strand_id
1 'polypeptide(L)'
;MPAAPTEEQGERPLEFGELSPMPAVPVQGEMRTTARGEALLALGLWLLSIMLIVMLPNLVALPYVFSHYKGAELAQQKWLTDPKVLLLSVIGIIPAHLITFFAAWVIVTRWRRRPFWRTLNWSFSPGFGFTACAVLAIALYFAGALLAKFIGGGAPTDIEMLIDSSTATRITLAVLAVATGPLVEEIVYRGVLYTALEKTLGLWWSVVLVSFLFMFVHVFQYRNNVGVI
;
A
#
# COMPACT_ATOMS: atom_id res chain seq x y z
N MET A 1 26.47 -92.94 -1.33
CA MET A 1 25.89 -91.99 -0.36
C MET A 1 26.14 -90.58 -0.85
N PRO A 2 25.14 -89.88 -1.42
CA PRO A 2 25.24 -88.46 -1.75
C PRO A 2 24.68 -87.58 -0.63
N ALA A 3 25.34 -86.45 -0.41
CA ALA A 3 25.10 -85.47 0.65
C ALA A 3 23.85 -84.61 0.40
N ALA A 4 23.17 -84.22 1.48
CA ALA A 4 22.04 -83.28 1.47
C ALA A 4 22.52 -81.82 1.26
N PRO A 5 21.71 -80.94 0.65
CA PRO A 5 22.08 -79.54 0.47
C PRO A 5 21.86 -78.74 1.76
N THR A 6 22.84 -77.89 2.08
CA THR A 6 22.83 -76.89 3.15
C THR A 6 21.85 -75.76 2.85
N GLU A 7 20.90 -75.51 3.75
CA GLU A 7 20.03 -74.33 3.73
C GLU A 7 20.83 -73.06 4.09
N GLU A 8 20.86 -72.09 3.18
CA GLU A 8 21.29 -70.72 3.47
C GLU A 8 20.27 -70.05 4.39
N GLN A 9 20.69 -69.72 5.61
CA GLN A 9 19.94 -68.84 6.51
C GLN A 9 20.03 -67.40 5.99
N GLY A 10 18.99 -66.95 5.30
CA GLY A 10 18.81 -65.55 4.94
C GLY A 10 18.69 -64.67 6.18
N GLU A 11 19.61 -63.71 6.34
CA GLU A 11 19.55 -62.68 7.36
C GLU A 11 18.27 -61.83 7.17
N ARG A 12 17.41 -61.77 8.19
CA ARG A 12 16.25 -60.88 8.22
C ARG A 12 16.72 -59.44 8.49
N PRO A 13 16.33 -58.45 7.67
CA PRO A 13 16.58 -57.05 8.00
C PRO A 13 15.88 -56.66 9.30
N LEU A 14 16.57 -55.90 10.15
CA LEU A 14 16.01 -55.32 11.38
C LEU A 14 14.89 -54.35 11.00
N GLU A 15 13.64 -54.68 11.35
CA GLU A 15 12.52 -53.75 11.26
C GLU A 15 12.73 -52.62 12.26
N PHE A 16 13.13 -51.44 11.77
CA PHE A 16 13.02 -50.20 12.51
C PHE A 16 11.54 -49.91 12.71
N GLY A 17 11.03 -50.24 13.91
CA GLY A 17 9.68 -49.88 14.31
C GLY A 17 9.42 -48.41 14.01
N GLU A 18 8.28 -48.13 13.37
CA GLU A 18 7.81 -46.79 13.08
C GLU A 18 7.87 -45.94 14.36
N LEU A 19 8.85 -45.04 14.43
CA LEU A 19 8.90 -44.00 15.43
C LEU A 19 7.62 -43.18 15.25
N SER A 20 6.65 -43.41 16.15
CA SER A 20 5.43 -42.63 16.21
C SER A 20 5.81 -41.14 16.20
N PRO A 21 5.26 -40.32 15.29
CA PRO A 21 5.62 -38.92 15.22
C PRO A 21 5.31 -38.28 16.57
N MET A 22 6.33 -37.67 17.18
CA MET A 22 6.17 -36.91 18.41
C MET A 22 4.99 -35.95 18.28
N PRO A 23 4.07 -35.88 19.26
CA PRO A 23 2.99 -34.90 19.23
C PRO A 23 3.61 -33.51 19.12
N ALA A 24 3.18 -32.75 18.11
CA ALA A 24 3.66 -31.40 17.89
C ALA A 24 3.43 -30.57 19.16
N VAL A 25 4.53 -30.16 19.81
CA VAL A 25 4.46 -29.22 20.92
C VAL A 25 3.92 -27.90 20.37
N PRO A 26 2.74 -27.42 20.81
CA PRO A 26 2.24 -26.15 20.35
C PRO A 26 3.21 -25.06 20.79
N VAL A 27 3.75 -24.31 19.82
CA VAL A 27 4.60 -23.13 20.09
C VAL A 27 3.74 -22.10 20.83
N GLN A 28 3.84 -22.10 22.16
CA GLN A 28 3.23 -21.10 23.03
C GLN A 28 3.93 -19.75 22.78
N GLY A 29 3.23 -18.77 22.21
CA GLY A 29 3.75 -17.39 22.11
C GLY A 29 3.29 -16.52 20.95
N GLU A 30 2.50 -17.00 19.98
CA GLU A 30 1.85 -16.06 19.05
C GLU A 30 0.66 -15.40 19.76
N MET A 31 0.75 -14.10 20.09
CA MET A 31 -0.44 -13.30 20.34
C MET A 31 -1.38 -13.47 19.14
N ARG A 32 -2.44 -14.26 19.30
CA ARG A 32 -3.53 -14.35 18.33
C ARG A 32 -4.27 -13.02 18.37
N THR A 33 -3.87 -12.08 17.52
CA THR A 33 -4.66 -10.88 17.25
C THR A 33 -6.03 -11.32 16.76
N THR A 34 -7.09 -10.83 17.40
CA THR A 34 -8.46 -11.07 16.95
C THR A 34 -8.67 -10.38 15.61
N ALA A 35 -9.66 -10.81 14.81
CA ALA A 35 -9.98 -10.14 13.55
C ALA A 35 -10.23 -8.63 13.74
N ARG A 36 -10.89 -8.25 14.84
CA ARG A 36 -11.07 -6.83 15.25
C ARG A 36 -9.74 -6.14 15.53
N GLY A 37 -8.80 -6.80 16.22
CA GLY A 37 -7.46 -6.26 16.45
C GLY A 37 -6.68 -6.04 15.16
N GLU A 38 -6.79 -6.94 14.19
CA GLU A 38 -6.18 -6.77 12.86
C GLU A 38 -6.79 -5.58 12.10
N ALA A 39 -8.11 -5.41 12.15
CA ALA A 39 -8.80 -4.27 11.53
C ALA A 39 -8.38 -2.93 12.17
N LEU A 40 -8.27 -2.87 13.51
CA LEU A 40 -7.79 -1.67 14.21
C LEU A 40 -6.34 -1.34 13.86
N LEU A 41 -5.46 -2.34 13.77
CA LEU A 41 -4.07 -2.14 13.33
C LEU A 41 -4.00 -1.64 11.89
N ALA A 42 -4.85 -2.17 11.01
CA ALA A 42 -4.93 -1.74 9.62
C ALA A 42 -5.40 -0.29 9.46
N LEU A 43 -6.43 0.11 10.22
CA LEU A 43 -6.89 1.50 10.29
C LEU A 43 -5.81 2.42 10.89
N GLY A 44 -5.07 1.94 11.90
CA GLY A 44 -3.93 2.66 12.46
C GLY A 44 -2.81 2.89 11.44
N LEU A 45 -2.49 1.88 10.62
CA LEU A 45 -1.53 2.03 9.51
C LEU A 45 -2.03 3.05 8.48
N TRP A 46 -3.31 3.01 8.12
CA TRP A 46 -3.92 3.96 7.19
C TRP A 46 -3.89 5.40 7.74
N LEU A 47 -4.21 5.61 9.01
CA LEU A 47 -4.08 6.93 9.65
C LEU A 47 -2.64 7.41 9.70
N LEU A 48 -1.70 6.50 10.02
CA LEU A 48 -0.27 6.79 10.00
C LEU A 48 0.20 7.21 8.61
N SER A 49 -0.22 6.53 7.55
CA SER A 49 0.18 6.89 6.18
C SER A 49 -0.33 8.27 5.78
N ILE A 50 -1.57 8.61 6.14
CA ILE A 50 -2.13 9.96 5.93
C ILE A 50 -1.33 11.00 6.71
N MET A 51 -1.05 10.74 7.99
CA MET A 51 -0.26 11.66 8.80
C MET A 51 1.13 11.88 8.17
N LEU A 52 1.79 10.83 7.69
CA LEU A 52 3.11 10.93 7.07
C LEU A 52 3.08 11.72 5.76
N ILE A 53 2.10 11.45 4.88
CA ILE A 53 2.00 12.14 3.58
C ILE A 53 1.58 13.60 3.74
N VAL A 54 0.88 13.96 4.81
CA VAL A 54 0.56 15.36 5.13
C VAL A 54 1.75 16.06 5.81
N MET A 55 2.42 15.42 6.77
CA MET A 55 3.40 16.09 7.61
C MET A 55 4.80 16.16 6.98
N LEU A 56 5.27 15.10 6.32
CA LEU A 56 6.66 15.05 5.84
C LEU A 56 6.98 16.00 4.68
N PRO A 57 6.10 16.18 3.67
CA PRO A 57 6.28 17.23 2.67
C PRO A 57 6.53 18.60 3.27
N ASN A 58 5.71 18.97 4.26
CA ASN A 58 5.86 20.23 4.98
C ASN A 58 7.18 20.27 5.75
N LEU A 59 7.50 19.23 6.52
CA LEU A 59 8.74 19.17 7.30
C LEU A 59 10.00 19.31 6.44
N VAL A 60 10.00 18.73 5.24
CA VAL A 60 11.12 18.82 4.29
C VAL A 60 11.24 20.23 3.68
N ALA A 61 10.12 20.89 3.41
CA ALA A 61 10.12 22.22 2.82
C ALA A 61 10.41 23.35 3.83
N LEU A 62 10.02 23.19 5.10
CA LEU A 62 10.11 24.24 6.13
C LEU A 62 11.52 24.84 6.32
N PRO A 63 12.63 24.08 6.37
CA PRO A 63 13.97 24.66 6.49
C PRO A 63 14.32 25.64 5.37
N TYR A 64 13.89 25.34 4.14
CA TYR A 64 14.06 26.25 3.01
C TYR A 64 13.17 27.49 3.16
N VAL A 65 11.91 27.31 3.55
CA VAL A 65 10.97 28.43 3.76
C VAL A 65 11.51 29.41 4.80
N PHE A 66 11.94 28.94 5.97
CA PHE A 66 12.43 29.81 7.05
C PHE A 66 13.81 30.42 6.80
N SER A 67 14.63 29.81 5.94
CA SER A 67 15.92 30.39 5.55
C SER A 67 15.79 31.45 4.47
N HIS A 68 14.80 31.33 3.57
CA HIS A 68 14.63 32.21 2.42
C HIS A 68 13.59 33.33 2.62
N TYR A 69 12.50 33.05 3.33
CA TYR A 69 11.41 34.01 3.54
C TYR A 69 11.41 34.57 4.96
N LYS A 70 11.25 35.89 5.09
CA LYS A 70 11.24 36.60 6.39
C LYS A 70 10.17 37.69 6.42
N GLY A 71 9.75 38.06 7.63
CA GLY A 71 8.85 39.20 7.87
C GLY A 71 7.55 39.12 7.07
N ALA A 72 7.24 40.19 6.33
CA ALA A 72 6.00 40.31 5.56
C ALA A 72 5.83 39.22 4.49
N GLU A 73 6.92 38.73 3.89
CA GLU A 73 6.83 37.71 2.83
C GLU A 73 6.40 36.35 3.38
N LEU A 74 6.87 36.02 4.59
CA LEU A 74 6.45 34.81 5.31
C LEU A 74 4.98 34.92 5.74
N ALA A 75 4.58 36.09 6.25
CA ALA A 75 3.20 36.36 6.68
C ALA A 75 2.19 36.33 5.51
N GLN A 76 2.59 36.82 4.34
CA GLN A 76 1.79 36.80 3.11
C GLN A 76 1.82 35.44 2.38
N GLN A 77 2.53 34.45 2.92
CA GLN A 77 2.61 33.09 2.37
C GLN A 77 3.11 33.02 0.92
N LYS A 78 3.98 33.96 0.50
CA LYS A 78 4.55 33.97 -0.87
C LYS A 78 5.27 32.66 -1.24
N TRP A 79 5.72 31.92 -0.24
CA TRP A 79 6.38 30.62 -0.37
C TRP A 79 5.47 29.52 -0.93
N LEU A 80 4.14 29.65 -0.84
CA LEU A 80 3.20 28.64 -1.37
C LEU A 80 3.27 28.50 -2.89
N THR A 81 3.74 29.54 -3.59
CA THR A 81 3.88 29.54 -5.06
C THR A 81 5.34 29.41 -5.52
N ASP A 82 6.30 29.26 -4.60
CA ASP A 82 7.71 29.08 -4.97
C ASP A 82 7.94 27.67 -5.55
N PRO A 83 8.39 27.54 -6.80
CA PRO A 83 8.67 26.25 -7.42
C PRO A 83 9.62 25.36 -6.62
N LYS A 84 10.59 25.94 -5.90
CA LYS A 84 11.53 25.17 -5.06
C LYS A 84 10.85 24.61 -3.82
N VAL A 85 9.98 25.38 -3.18
CA VAL A 85 9.19 24.91 -2.05
C VAL A 85 8.27 23.78 -2.49
N LEU A 86 7.59 23.94 -3.62
CA LEU A 86 6.71 22.91 -4.19
C LEU A 86 7.49 21.63 -4.55
N LEU A 87 8.67 21.76 -5.17
CA LEU A 87 9.55 20.62 -5.45
C LEU A 87 9.98 19.90 -4.17
N LEU A 88 10.41 20.63 -3.14
CA LEU A 88 10.83 20.05 -1.86
C LEU A 88 9.67 19.33 -1.16
N SER A 89 8.46 19.89 -1.21
CA SER A 89 7.25 19.24 -0.71
C SER A 89 6.98 17.92 -1.44
N VAL A 90 7.06 17.91 -2.77
CA VAL A 90 6.88 16.68 -3.57
C VAL A 90 7.97 15.64 -3.24
N ILE A 91 9.23 16.05 -3.10
CA ILE A 91 10.33 15.16 -2.68
C ILE A 91 10.05 14.58 -1.27
N GLY A 92 9.46 15.37 -0.37
CA GLY A 92 9.08 14.94 0.97
C GLY A 92 8.04 13.82 1.03
N ILE A 93 7.37 13.50 -0.09
CA ILE A 93 6.49 12.32 -0.21
C ILE A 93 7.31 11.02 -0.20
N ILE A 94 8.54 11.03 -0.73
CA ILE A 94 9.41 9.84 -0.79
C ILE A 94 9.65 9.24 0.59
N PRO A 95 10.16 9.98 1.61
CA PRO A 95 10.33 9.40 2.94
C PRO A 95 8.99 8.98 3.57
N ALA A 96 7.87 9.65 3.29
CA ALA A 96 6.55 9.22 3.76
C ALA A 96 6.17 7.83 3.19
N HIS A 97 6.39 7.60 1.90
CA HIS A 97 6.18 6.30 1.27
C HIS A 97 7.10 5.22 1.84
N LEU A 98 8.38 5.52 2.03
CA LEU A 98 9.35 4.55 2.59
C LEU A 98 8.99 4.13 4.02
N ILE A 99 8.62 5.08 4.88
CA ILE A 99 8.21 4.79 6.26
C ILE A 99 6.88 4.01 6.27
N THR A 100 5.92 4.41 5.44
CA THR A 100 4.64 3.70 5.31
C THR A 100 4.85 2.26 4.84
N PHE A 101 5.67 2.05 3.81
CA PHE A 101 6.02 0.73 3.32
C PHE A 101 6.69 -0.11 4.41
N PHE A 102 7.63 0.46 5.16
CA PHE A 102 8.30 -0.24 6.26
C PHE A 102 7.31 -0.63 7.37
N ALA A 103 6.42 0.27 7.77
CA ALA A 103 5.37 -0.01 8.76
C ALA A 103 4.42 -1.12 8.28
N ALA A 104 3.99 -1.06 7.02
CA ALA A 104 3.16 -2.10 6.42
C ALA A 104 3.90 -3.45 6.38
N TRP A 105 5.17 -3.44 5.99
CA TRP A 105 6.02 -4.64 5.98
C TRP A 105 6.15 -5.26 7.37
N VAL A 106 6.34 -4.44 8.42
CA VAL A 106 6.37 -4.90 9.82
C VAL A 106 5.08 -5.63 10.19
N ILE A 107 3.92 -5.02 9.86
CA ILE A 107 2.59 -5.56 10.17
C ILE A 107 2.35 -6.87 9.42
N VAL A 108 2.55 -6.87 8.10
CA VAL A 108 2.28 -8.01 7.21
C VAL A 108 3.21 -9.19 7.50
N THR A 109 4.48 -8.94 7.77
CA THR A 109 5.44 -10.02 8.06
C THR A 109 5.44 -10.45 9.52
N ARG A 110 4.71 -9.75 10.41
CA ARG A 110 4.83 -9.88 11.87
C ARG A 110 6.29 -9.86 12.30
N TRP A 111 7.03 -8.84 11.85
CA TRP A 111 8.47 -8.71 12.07
C TRP A 111 9.28 -9.89 11.52
N ARG A 112 9.17 -10.17 10.21
CA ARG A 112 9.85 -11.26 9.47
C ARG A 112 9.43 -12.70 9.78
N ARG A 113 8.42 -12.92 10.62
CA ARG A 113 7.91 -14.27 10.92
C ARG A 113 7.15 -14.91 9.76
N ARG A 114 6.66 -14.10 8.81
CA ARG A 114 5.91 -14.58 7.63
C ARG A 114 6.48 -13.98 6.33
N PRO A 115 6.53 -14.74 5.23
CA PRO A 115 6.99 -14.23 3.94
C PRO A 115 6.01 -13.21 3.37
N PHE A 116 6.50 -12.00 3.09
CA PHE A 116 5.72 -10.83 2.69
C PHE A 116 4.75 -11.10 1.53
N TRP A 117 5.25 -11.62 0.41
CA TRP A 117 4.46 -11.87 -0.79
C TRP A 117 3.36 -12.92 -0.59
N ARG A 118 3.60 -13.92 0.27
CA ARG A 118 2.59 -14.94 0.58
C ARG A 118 1.49 -14.38 1.47
N THR A 119 1.80 -13.44 2.37
CA THR A 119 0.80 -12.82 3.24
C THR A 119 -0.11 -11.85 2.49
N LEU A 120 0.40 -11.17 1.45
CA LEU A 120 -0.40 -10.26 0.62
C LEU A 120 -1.41 -10.97 -0.29
N ASN A 121 -1.28 -12.28 -0.49
CA ASN A 121 -2.18 -13.13 -1.29
C ASN A 121 -2.53 -12.55 -2.67
N TRP A 122 -1.54 -11.95 -3.35
CA TRP A 122 -1.74 -11.35 -4.67
C TRP A 122 -2.13 -12.42 -5.70
N SER A 123 -3.34 -12.30 -6.22
CA SER A 123 -3.85 -13.13 -7.31
C SER A 123 -4.74 -12.28 -8.19
N PHE A 124 -4.79 -12.61 -9.48
CA PHE A 124 -5.80 -12.08 -10.39
C PHE A 124 -7.07 -12.93 -10.25
N SER A 125 -8.24 -12.29 -10.27
CA SER A 125 -9.48 -13.03 -10.36
C SER A 125 -9.57 -13.76 -11.71
N PRO A 126 -10.07 -15.00 -11.76
CA PRO A 126 -10.29 -15.72 -13.01
C PRO A 126 -11.13 -14.87 -13.98
N GLY A 127 -10.63 -14.63 -15.20
CA GLY A 127 -11.28 -13.78 -16.20
C GLY A 127 -10.99 -12.29 -16.11
N PHE A 128 -10.27 -11.83 -15.07
CA PHE A 128 -9.89 -10.42 -14.89
C PHE A 128 -8.36 -10.26 -14.93
N GLY A 129 -7.80 -10.49 -16.12
CA GLY A 129 -6.37 -10.34 -16.38
C GLY A 129 -5.96 -8.92 -16.79
N PHE A 130 -4.68 -8.74 -17.11
CA PHE A 130 -4.10 -7.45 -17.49
C PHE A 130 -4.91 -6.68 -18.55
N THR A 131 -5.34 -7.36 -19.62
CA THR A 131 -6.12 -6.74 -20.70
C THR A 131 -7.46 -6.18 -20.21
N ALA A 132 -8.16 -6.92 -19.35
CA ALA A 132 -9.42 -6.46 -18.77
C ALA A 132 -9.20 -5.23 -17.88
N CYS A 133 -8.14 -5.24 -17.06
CA CYS A 133 -7.74 -4.08 -16.25
C CYS A 133 -7.41 -2.86 -17.12
N ALA A 134 -6.65 -3.04 -18.20
CA ALA A 134 -6.26 -1.96 -19.10
C ALA A 134 -7.46 -1.35 -19.82
N VAL A 135 -8.36 -2.19 -20.35
CA VAL A 135 -9.62 -1.76 -20.98
C VAL A 135 -10.50 -1.03 -19.97
N LEU A 136 -10.65 -1.56 -18.75
CA LEU A 136 -11.43 -0.91 -17.70
C LEU A 136 -10.83 0.45 -17.30
N ALA A 137 -9.51 0.54 -17.14
CA ALA A 137 -8.84 1.80 -16.82
C ALA A 137 -9.07 2.87 -17.90
N ILE A 138 -8.95 2.50 -19.18
CA ILE A 138 -9.24 3.40 -20.30
C ILE A 138 -10.72 3.82 -20.30
N ALA A 139 -11.64 2.86 -20.10
CA ALA A 139 -13.07 3.14 -20.04
C ALA A 139 -13.43 4.10 -18.89
N LEU A 140 -12.88 3.87 -17.69
CA LEU A 140 -13.07 4.74 -16.52
C LEU A 140 -12.48 6.13 -16.74
N TYR A 141 -11.32 6.24 -17.40
CA TYR A 141 -10.73 7.53 -17.77
C TYR A 141 -11.69 8.35 -18.66
N PHE A 142 -12.22 7.74 -19.73
CA PHE A 142 -13.15 8.44 -20.61
C PHE A 142 -14.49 8.76 -19.93
N ALA A 143 -14.99 7.85 -19.09
CA ALA A 143 -16.21 8.09 -18.31
C ALA A 143 -16.02 9.27 -17.34
N GLY A 144 -14.89 9.32 -16.63
CA GLY A 144 -14.54 10.43 -15.74
C GLY A 144 -14.38 11.76 -16.48
N ALA A 145 -13.67 11.76 -17.61
CA ALA A 145 -13.52 12.95 -18.45
C ALA A 145 -14.86 13.48 -18.98
N LEU A 146 -15.76 12.58 -19.37
CA LEU A 146 -17.10 12.94 -19.80
C LEU A 146 -17.93 13.51 -18.64
N LEU A 147 -17.85 12.89 -17.46
CA LEU A 147 -18.54 13.37 -16.27
C LEU A 147 -18.04 14.76 -15.85
N ALA A 148 -16.72 14.98 -15.84
CA ALA A 148 -16.11 16.28 -15.55
C ALA A 148 -16.59 17.37 -16.50
N LYS A 149 -16.74 17.05 -17.79
CA LYS A 149 -17.31 17.98 -18.79
C LYS A 149 -18.74 18.40 -18.43
N PHE A 150 -19.55 17.52 -17.87
CA PHE A 150 -20.95 17.83 -17.51
C PHE A 150 -21.10 18.48 -16.13
N ILE A 151 -20.24 18.15 -15.16
CA ILE A 151 -20.32 18.67 -13.78
C ILE A 151 -19.60 20.02 -13.62
N GLY A 152 -18.72 20.39 -14.55
CA GLY A 152 -18.04 21.69 -14.55
C GLY A 152 -16.57 21.61 -14.13
N GLY A 153 -15.80 20.76 -14.81
CA GLY A 153 -14.34 20.74 -14.73
C GLY A 153 -13.73 21.88 -15.55
N GLY A 154 -13.05 22.81 -14.90
CA GLY A 154 -12.44 23.95 -15.60
C GLY A 154 -11.43 24.77 -14.79
N ALA A 155 -11.50 24.70 -13.46
CA ALA A 155 -10.44 25.24 -12.60
C ALA A 155 -9.26 24.27 -12.54
N PRO A 156 -8.01 24.75 -12.53
CA PRO A 156 -6.86 23.89 -12.35
C PRO A 156 -6.90 23.19 -10.99
N THR A 157 -6.57 21.90 -10.97
CA THR A 157 -6.42 21.12 -9.74
C THR A 157 -5.12 21.47 -9.00
N ASP A 158 -5.02 21.14 -7.71
CA ASP A 158 -3.78 21.36 -6.95
C ASP A 158 -2.61 20.56 -7.56
N ILE A 159 -2.91 19.41 -8.17
CA ILE A 159 -1.93 18.59 -8.91
C ILE A 159 -1.48 19.29 -10.20
N GLU A 160 -2.38 19.88 -10.98
CA GLU A 160 -2.02 20.63 -12.19
C GLU A 160 -1.14 21.85 -11.84
N MET A 161 -1.47 22.56 -10.77
CA MET A 161 -0.63 23.66 -10.26
C MET A 161 0.78 23.19 -9.89
N LEU A 162 0.92 21.99 -9.29
CA LEU A 162 2.23 21.39 -9.02
C LEU A 162 2.97 21.01 -10.31
N ILE A 163 2.28 20.41 -11.28
CA ILE A 163 2.84 20.01 -12.59
C ILE A 163 3.36 21.22 -13.37
N ASP A 164 2.70 22.37 -13.26
CA ASP A 164 3.06 23.59 -13.97
C ASP A 164 4.08 24.46 -13.23
N SER A 165 4.36 24.15 -11.95
CA SER A 165 5.35 24.89 -11.16
C SER A 165 6.78 24.79 -11.69
N SER A 166 7.22 23.59 -12.11
CA SER A 166 8.53 23.36 -12.73
C SER A 166 8.63 22.00 -13.41
N THR A 167 9.55 21.86 -14.36
CA THR A 167 9.87 20.57 -15.00
C THR A 167 10.36 19.53 -13.99
N ALA A 168 11.13 19.94 -12.99
CA ALA A 168 11.61 19.04 -11.95
C ALA A 168 10.44 18.48 -11.12
N THR A 169 9.54 19.35 -10.66
CA THR A 169 8.33 18.95 -9.92
C THR A 169 7.49 17.98 -10.74
N ARG A 170 7.27 18.29 -12.02
CA ARG A 170 6.53 17.44 -12.96
C ARG A 170 7.13 16.04 -13.09
N ILE A 171 8.44 15.94 -13.32
CA ILE A 171 9.12 14.65 -13.46
C ILE A 171 9.06 13.87 -12.14
N THR A 172 9.35 14.52 -11.01
CA THR A 172 9.31 13.87 -9.70
C THR A 172 7.91 13.35 -9.38
N LEU A 173 6.88 14.16 -9.62
CA LEU A 173 5.49 13.77 -9.39
C LEU A 173 5.07 12.61 -10.31
N ALA A 174 5.47 12.62 -11.59
CA ALA A 174 5.19 11.53 -12.52
C ALA A 174 5.82 10.20 -12.05
N VAL A 175 7.08 10.24 -11.57
CA VAL A 175 7.74 9.05 -11.00
C VAL A 175 6.99 8.57 -9.76
N LEU A 176 6.61 9.47 -8.85
CA LEU A 176 5.85 9.12 -7.65
C LEU A 176 4.50 8.47 -8.00
N ALA A 177 3.76 9.07 -8.94
CA ALA A 177 2.43 8.64 -9.35
C ALA A 177 2.42 7.30 -10.11
N VAL A 178 3.51 6.93 -10.80
CA VAL A 178 3.58 5.68 -11.57
C VAL A 178 4.29 4.56 -10.79
N ALA A 179 5.22 4.89 -9.91
CA ALA A 179 6.00 3.90 -9.17
C ALA A 179 5.54 3.76 -7.72
N THR A 180 5.87 4.73 -6.87
CA THR A 180 5.74 4.54 -5.41
C THR A 180 4.30 4.67 -4.90
N GLY A 181 3.49 5.55 -5.49
CA GLY A 181 2.10 5.77 -5.11
C GLY A 181 1.28 4.47 -5.28
N PRO A 182 1.21 3.90 -6.50
CA PRO A 182 0.48 2.65 -6.74
C PRO A 182 0.98 1.50 -5.87
N LEU A 183 2.29 1.40 -5.62
CA LEU A 183 2.86 0.38 -4.75
C LEU A 183 2.38 0.52 -3.30
N VAL A 184 2.47 1.73 -2.73
CA VAL A 184 2.06 1.98 -1.33
C VAL A 184 0.55 1.83 -1.19
N GLU A 185 -0.22 2.37 -2.14
CA GLU A 185 -1.67 2.24 -2.18
C GLU A 185 -2.09 0.77 -2.18
N GLU A 186 -1.50 -0.05 -3.06
CA GLU A 186 -1.84 -1.46 -3.16
C GLU A 186 -1.53 -2.24 -1.87
N ILE A 187 -0.42 -1.93 -1.23
CA ILE A 187 -0.03 -2.58 0.02
C ILE A 187 -0.96 -2.16 1.16
N VAL A 188 -1.22 -0.85 1.31
CA VAL A 188 -2.03 -0.34 2.41
C VAL A 188 -3.50 -0.73 2.23
N TYR A 189 -4.08 -0.47 1.06
CA TYR A 189 -5.52 -0.66 0.81
C TYR A 189 -5.87 -2.12 0.56
N ARG A 190 -5.24 -2.79 -0.42
CA ARG A 190 -5.57 -4.20 -0.72
C ARG A 190 -4.87 -5.16 0.24
N GLY A 191 -3.57 -4.96 0.44
CA GLY A 191 -2.74 -5.85 1.24
C GLY A 191 -3.13 -5.92 2.72
N VAL A 192 -3.31 -4.76 3.35
CA VAL A 192 -3.52 -4.67 4.81
C VAL A 192 -4.98 -4.37 5.14
N LEU A 193 -5.54 -3.27 4.63
CA LEU A 193 -6.83 -2.74 5.05
C LEU A 193 -8.00 -3.63 4.63
N TYR A 194 -8.11 -3.94 3.34
CA TYR A 194 -9.14 -4.83 2.81
C TYR A 194 -9.07 -6.21 3.46
N THR A 195 -7.89 -6.83 3.48
CA THR A 195 -7.69 -8.18 4.06
C THR A 195 -8.09 -8.24 5.54
N ALA A 196 -7.83 -7.19 6.33
CA ALA A 196 -8.21 -7.15 7.73
C ALA A 196 -9.71 -6.88 7.92
N LEU A 197 -10.28 -5.94 7.16
CA LEU A 197 -11.69 -5.58 7.25
C LEU A 197 -12.60 -6.71 6.76
N GLU A 198 -12.22 -7.43 5.70
CA GLU A 198 -13.01 -8.54 5.14
C GLU A 198 -13.26 -9.64 6.19
N LYS A 199 -12.25 -9.95 7.01
CA LYS A 199 -12.38 -10.91 8.12
C LYS A 199 -13.36 -10.48 9.20
N THR A 200 -13.69 -9.18 9.27
CA THR A 200 -14.56 -8.60 10.31
C THR A 200 -15.94 -8.20 9.81
N LEU A 201 -16.04 -7.66 8.60
CA LEU A 201 -17.25 -7.06 8.02
C LEU A 201 -17.80 -7.86 6.83
N GLY A 202 -17.02 -8.81 6.29
CA GLY A 202 -17.33 -9.51 5.05
C GLY A 202 -17.01 -8.70 3.79
N LEU A 203 -17.15 -9.34 2.63
CA LEU A 203 -16.76 -8.82 1.31
C LEU A 203 -17.41 -7.45 0.99
N TRP A 204 -18.73 -7.38 0.93
CA TRP A 204 -19.46 -6.21 0.44
C TRP A 204 -19.14 -4.93 1.22
N TRP A 205 -19.20 -5.01 2.55
CA TRP A 205 -18.91 -3.87 3.42
C TRP A 205 -17.45 -3.45 3.36
N SER A 206 -16.53 -4.41 3.17
CA SER A 206 -15.11 -4.09 3.05
C SER A 206 -14.79 -3.39 1.74
N VAL A 207 -15.40 -3.81 0.63
CA VAL A 207 -15.26 -3.12 -0.66
C VAL A 207 -15.77 -1.68 -0.53
N VAL A 208 -16.99 -1.47 -0.03
CA VAL A 208 -17.58 -0.13 0.10
C VAL A 208 -16.73 0.76 1.00
N LEU A 209 -16.32 0.27 2.17
CA LEU A 209 -15.56 1.06 3.13
C LEU A 209 -14.16 1.40 2.61
N VAL A 210 -13.44 0.44 2.04
CA VAL A 210 -12.08 0.67 1.50
C VAL A 210 -12.13 1.63 0.32
N SER A 211 -13.09 1.49 -0.59
CA SER A 211 -13.30 2.43 -1.70
C SER A 211 -13.61 3.84 -1.20
N PHE A 212 -14.45 3.97 -0.18
CA PHE A 212 -14.75 5.27 0.43
C PHE A 212 -13.52 5.90 1.09
N LEU A 213 -12.74 5.15 1.87
CA LEU A 213 -11.51 5.64 2.50
C LEU A 213 -10.46 6.04 1.46
N PHE A 214 -10.34 5.29 0.37
CA PHE A 214 -9.47 5.63 -0.75
C PHE A 214 -9.90 6.93 -1.42
N MET A 215 -11.19 7.08 -1.75
CA MET A 215 -11.73 8.32 -2.32
C MET A 215 -11.49 9.52 -1.37
N PHE A 216 -11.75 9.34 -0.08
CA PHE A 216 -11.69 10.41 0.92
C PHE A 216 -10.32 11.11 0.98
N VAL A 217 -9.21 10.36 0.90
CA VAL A 217 -7.87 10.98 0.98
C VAL A 217 -7.53 11.83 -0.24
N HIS A 218 -8.20 11.61 -1.37
CA HIS A 218 -7.96 12.35 -2.61
C HIS A 218 -8.79 13.63 -2.72
N VAL A 219 -9.85 13.80 -1.92
CA VAL A 219 -10.74 14.98 -1.97
C VAL A 219 -9.96 16.29 -1.89
N PHE A 220 -8.93 16.37 -1.04
CA PHE A 220 -8.14 17.59 -0.88
C PHE A 220 -7.31 17.96 -2.11
N GLN A 221 -6.90 16.99 -2.93
CA GLN A 221 -6.14 17.24 -4.16
C GLN A 221 -7.03 17.85 -5.27
N TYR A 222 -8.34 17.60 -5.20
CA TYR A 222 -9.32 18.01 -6.19
C TYR A 222 -10.31 19.07 -5.69
N ARG A 223 -10.18 19.54 -4.44
CA ARG A 223 -11.10 20.52 -3.81
C ARG A 223 -11.36 21.79 -4.64
N ASN A 224 -10.40 22.18 -5.47
CA ASN A 224 -10.48 23.38 -6.30
C ASN A 224 -11.18 23.13 -7.65
N ASN A 225 -11.54 21.88 -7.95
CA ASN A 225 -12.24 21.48 -9.16
C ASN A 225 -13.27 20.37 -8.86
N VAL A 226 -14.51 20.77 -8.60
CA VAL A 226 -15.62 19.87 -8.27
C VAL A 226 -15.98 18.88 -9.38
N GLY A 227 -15.58 19.14 -10.63
CA GLY A 227 -15.86 18.24 -11.75
C GLY A 227 -15.01 16.96 -11.75
N VAL A 228 -13.94 16.93 -10.94
CA VAL A 228 -12.98 15.81 -10.89
C VAL A 228 -12.80 15.21 -9.48
N ILE A 229 -13.63 15.63 -8.52
CA ILE A 229 -13.80 14.98 -7.19
C ILE A 229 -14.66 13.73 -7.36
#